data_AF-A0A135VTH8-F1
#
_entry.id   AF-A0A135VTH8-F1
#
_cell.length_a   1.000
_cell.length_b   1.000
_cell.length_c   1.000
_cell.angle_alpha   90.00
_cell.angle_beta   90.00
_cell.angle_gamma   90.00
#
_symmetry.space_group_name_H-M   'P 1'
#
loop_
_entity.id
_entity.type
_entity.pdbx_description
1 polymer ?
#
loop_
_entity_poly.entity_id
_entity_poly.type
_entity_poly.pdbx_seq_one_letter_code
_entity_poly.pdbx_strand_id
1 'polypeptide(L)'
;MLAQELREIYLKFFKERGHSVIASASLFPEDDPTVLFTSAGMHPLVPYLLGQPHPEGKRLTNVQKCVRTTDIDEVGDTTHLTFFEMLGNWSLGDYWKKEAITWSYEFLTSKKWLGFDPDKLSVTVFAGDKDSPRDDEAADAWRSVGIPDERIYFLSKEDNWWIAGNTGPCGPCTEMFIEVDEIARCGSDCRPGCNCGHFVEVWNDVFMSYRKLEDGSYEPLKMNSIDTGMGVERTLAMIQGVPTVFDTEFFIPLIEHVKELSSREEFTEEDNRLIRIIVDHVRSAVMIMADDRKIGPSNVEQGYIVRRLLRKAIHSADRLGIGQGFMNSLAEIVIEMFKNLYGEVERNKEFVMTSLTAEEAKFRKTLNKALRRFERIYEETGNITGEDAFLLFTSFGLPLEMTRELAEEKGIEI
;
A
#
# COMPACT_ATOMS: atom_id res chain seq x y z
N MET A 1 -10.78 -9.12 -16.46
CA MET A 1 -9.31 -9.16 -16.38
C MET A 1 -8.93 -9.67 -15.00
N LEU A 2 -7.94 -10.58 -14.93
CA LEU A 2 -7.35 -11.03 -13.66
C LEU A 2 -6.01 -10.33 -13.39
N ALA A 3 -5.52 -10.39 -12.16
CA ALA A 3 -4.29 -9.76 -11.71
C ALA A 3 -3.08 -10.14 -12.58
N GLN A 4 -2.95 -11.43 -12.92
CA GLN A 4 -1.87 -11.90 -13.77
C GLN A 4 -1.90 -11.25 -15.15
N GLU A 5 -3.09 -11.13 -15.73
CA GLU A 5 -3.28 -10.48 -17.03
C GLU A 5 -2.91 -9.00 -16.95
N LEU A 6 -3.32 -8.28 -15.89
CA LEU A 6 -2.97 -6.88 -15.67
C LEU A 6 -1.44 -6.66 -15.60
N ARG A 7 -0.72 -7.50 -14.86
CA ARG A 7 0.75 -7.45 -14.80
C ARG A 7 1.37 -7.67 -16.17
N GLU A 8 0.94 -8.71 -16.88
CA GLU A 8 1.48 -9.07 -18.20
C GLU A 8 1.25 -7.98 -19.25
N ILE A 9 0.04 -7.41 -19.32
CA ILE A 9 -0.25 -6.36 -20.30
C ILE A 9 0.50 -5.07 -19.99
N TYR A 10 0.68 -4.72 -18.71
CA TYR A 10 1.46 -3.55 -18.30
C TYR A 10 2.93 -3.69 -18.71
N LEU A 11 3.56 -4.81 -18.36
CA LEU A 11 4.95 -5.09 -18.74
C LEU A 11 5.11 -5.14 -20.26
N LYS A 12 4.15 -5.74 -20.97
CA LYS A 12 4.14 -5.77 -22.43
C LYS A 12 4.03 -4.37 -23.02
N PHE A 13 3.14 -3.52 -22.49
CA PHE A 13 2.93 -2.15 -22.95
C PHE A 13 4.22 -1.33 -22.90
N PHE A 14 4.95 -1.39 -21.79
CA PHE A 14 6.21 -0.66 -21.63
C PHE A 14 7.38 -1.32 -22.38
N LYS A 15 7.38 -2.65 -22.50
CA LYS A 15 8.35 -3.35 -23.35
C LYS A 15 8.20 -2.96 -24.83
N GLU A 16 6.97 -2.78 -25.34
CA GLU A 16 6.71 -2.26 -26.70
C GLU A 16 7.24 -0.81 -26.89
N ARG A 17 7.53 -0.08 -25.80
CA ARG A 17 8.09 1.28 -25.77
C ARG A 17 9.59 1.33 -25.46
N GLY A 18 10.24 0.17 -25.41
CA GLY A 18 11.68 0.04 -25.21
C GLY A 18 12.11 0.03 -23.75
N HIS A 19 11.20 -0.21 -22.80
CA HIS A 19 11.57 -0.43 -21.41
C HIS A 19 12.08 -1.85 -21.20
N SER A 20 13.18 -1.97 -20.48
CA SER A 20 13.71 -3.24 -19.98
C SER A 20 12.89 -3.70 -18.78
N VAL A 21 12.40 -4.94 -18.82
CA VAL A 21 11.69 -5.54 -17.69
C VAL A 21 12.71 -5.99 -16.65
N ILE A 22 12.66 -5.40 -15.45
CA ILE A 22 13.52 -5.78 -14.32
C ILE A 22 12.72 -6.56 -13.28
N ALA A 23 13.41 -7.33 -12.43
CA ALA A 23 12.76 -8.06 -11.35
C ALA A 23 12.26 -7.13 -10.24
N SER A 24 11.29 -7.59 -9.44
CA SER A 24 10.98 -6.97 -8.14
C SER A 24 12.21 -7.09 -7.24
N ALA A 25 12.56 -6.02 -6.54
CA ALA A 25 13.51 -6.08 -5.45
C ALA A 25 12.90 -6.76 -4.21
N SER A 26 13.76 -7.10 -3.25
CA SER A 26 13.36 -7.55 -1.90
C SER A 26 12.44 -6.52 -1.22
N LEU A 27 11.61 -6.99 -0.29
CA LEU A 27 10.86 -6.11 0.62
C LEU A 27 11.78 -5.38 1.60
N PHE A 28 13.04 -5.81 1.72
CA PHE A 28 14.03 -5.21 2.59
C PHE A 28 15.08 -4.46 1.77
N PRO A 29 15.19 -3.13 1.96
CA PRO A 29 16.24 -2.34 1.33
C PRO A 29 17.64 -2.90 1.68
N GLU A 30 18.51 -3.01 0.68
CA GLU A 30 19.91 -3.42 0.87
C GLU A 30 20.80 -2.26 1.29
N ASP A 31 20.57 -1.07 0.72
CA ASP A 31 21.50 0.07 0.80
C ASP A 31 20.89 1.34 1.42
N ASP A 32 19.71 1.25 2.05
CA ASP A 32 19.08 2.41 2.70
C ASP A 32 18.71 2.09 4.17
N PRO A 33 19.48 2.60 5.14
CA PRO A 33 19.21 2.40 6.57
C PRO A 33 18.06 3.27 7.09
N THR A 34 17.52 4.18 6.29
CA THR A 34 16.48 5.14 6.73
C THR A 34 15.06 4.63 6.52
N VAL A 35 14.90 3.55 5.75
CA VAL A 35 13.61 2.91 5.46
C VAL A 35 13.58 1.47 5.96
N LEU A 36 12.48 1.07 6.61
CA LEU A 36 12.32 -0.29 7.14
C LEU A 36 12.00 -1.32 6.05
N PHE A 37 11.19 -0.92 5.07
CA PHE A 37 10.72 -1.74 3.97
C PHE A 37 10.74 -0.94 2.67
N THR A 38 10.83 -1.66 1.55
CA THR A 38 10.56 -1.12 0.22
C THR A 38 9.08 -0.76 0.11
N SER A 39 8.76 0.53 0.05
CA SER A 39 7.37 1.04 0.02
C SER A 39 6.92 1.55 -1.35
N ALA A 40 7.85 1.61 -2.31
CA ALA A 40 7.62 2.02 -3.69
C ALA A 40 8.59 1.33 -4.66
N GLY A 41 8.19 1.21 -5.92
CA GLY A 41 9.00 0.70 -7.03
C GLY A 41 10.33 1.42 -7.24
N MET A 42 10.38 2.69 -6.83
CA MET A 42 11.54 3.56 -7.04
C MET A 42 12.66 3.38 -6.00
N HIS A 43 12.37 2.81 -4.82
CA HIS A 43 13.36 2.69 -3.74
C HIS A 43 14.64 1.98 -4.18
N PRO A 44 14.58 0.82 -4.86
CA PRO A 44 15.79 0.15 -5.36
C PRO A 44 16.48 0.94 -6.49
N LEU A 45 15.81 1.96 -7.03
CA LEU A 45 16.26 2.74 -8.17
C LEU A 45 16.82 4.12 -7.79
N VAL A 46 16.80 4.48 -6.51
CA VAL A 46 17.30 5.77 -5.99
C VAL A 46 18.71 6.12 -6.51
N PRO A 47 19.72 5.21 -6.52
CA PRO A 47 21.04 5.53 -7.05
C PRO A 47 21.02 5.97 -8.52
N TYR A 48 20.14 5.36 -9.32
CA TYR A 48 20.03 5.64 -10.74
C TYR A 48 19.25 6.92 -11.03
N LEU A 49 18.20 7.20 -10.24
CA LEU A 49 17.48 8.47 -10.25
C LEU A 49 18.38 9.65 -9.88
N LEU A 50 19.41 9.42 -9.05
CA LEU A 50 20.45 10.39 -8.72
C LEU A 50 21.54 10.54 -9.80
N GLY A 51 21.44 9.79 -10.91
CA GLY A 51 22.31 9.92 -12.08
C GLY A 51 23.31 8.79 -12.30
N GLN A 52 23.29 7.72 -11.51
CA GLN A 52 24.08 6.53 -11.83
C GLN A 52 23.47 5.79 -13.04
N PRO A 53 24.28 5.21 -13.94
CA PRO A 53 23.75 4.41 -15.04
C PRO A 53 23.22 3.06 -14.51
N HIS A 54 22.02 2.66 -14.96
CA HIS A 54 21.47 1.34 -14.68
C HIS A 54 21.94 0.32 -15.74
N PRO A 55 22.32 -0.92 -15.38
CA PRO A 55 22.84 -1.92 -16.31
C PRO A 55 21.87 -2.28 -17.44
N GLU A 56 20.57 -2.30 -17.15
CA GLU A 56 19.50 -2.61 -18.13
C GLU A 56 19.08 -1.40 -19.00
N GLY A 57 19.81 -0.28 -18.93
CA GLY A 57 19.56 0.90 -19.75
C GLY A 57 18.79 2.02 -19.05
N LYS A 58 18.19 2.93 -19.83
CA LYS A 58 17.57 4.17 -19.32
C LYS A 58 16.06 4.09 -19.10
N ARG A 59 15.42 3.03 -19.58
CA ARG A 59 13.97 2.83 -19.50
C ARG A 59 13.71 1.50 -18.85
N LEU A 60 13.04 1.49 -17.71
CA LEU A 60 12.87 0.29 -16.88
C LEU A 60 11.40 0.09 -16.54
N THR A 61 10.95 -1.14 -16.37
CA THR A 61 9.59 -1.44 -15.88
C THR A 61 9.58 -2.71 -15.05
N ASN A 62 8.74 -2.77 -14.00
CA ASN A 62 8.54 -3.98 -13.20
C ASN A 62 7.17 -4.01 -12.51
N VAL A 63 6.98 -5.07 -11.71
CA VAL A 63 5.97 -5.16 -10.67
C VAL A 63 6.71 -5.30 -9.34
N GLN A 64 6.73 -4.24 -8.53
CA GLN A 64 7.42 -4.22 -7.24
C GLN A 64 6.49 -4.65 -6.11
N LYS A 65 6.96 -5.57 -5.27
CA LYS A 65 6.37 -5.85 -3.96
C LYS A 65 6.61 -4.67 -3.01
N CYS A 66 5.57 -4.14 -2.39
CA CYS A 66 5.66 -2.99 -1.50
C CYS A 66 5.06 -3.30 -0.12
N VAL A 67 5.64 -2.72 0.93
CA VAL A 67 5.04 -2.66 2.26
C VAL A 67 5.01 -1.20 2.73
N ARG A 68 3.82 -0.70 3.08
CA ARG A 68 3.61 0.63 3.64
C ARG A 68 3.16 0.52 5.09
N THR A 69 4.05 0.91 6.01
CA THR A 69 3.75 0.89 7.45
C THR A 69 2.88 2.04 7.89
N THR A 70 2.82 3.13 7.11
CA THR A 70 1.95 4.29 7.35
C THR A 70 0.48 3.94 7.21
N ASP A 71 0.16 2.96 6.37
CA ASP A 71 -1.21 2.64 5.98
C ASP A 71 -1.82 1.57 6.91
N ILE A 72 -1.03 0.99 7.83
CA ILE A 72 -1.44 -0.11 8.74
C ILE A 72 -2.70 0.23 9.53
N ASP A 73 -2.85 1.48 9.95
CA ASP A 73 -3.98 1.91 10.78
C ASP A 73 -5.21 2.30 9.94
N GLU A 74 -5.05 2.55 8.64
CA GLU A 74 -6.14 2.78 7.68
C GLU A 74 -6.71 1.45 7.13
N VAL A 75 -5.95 0.36 7.25
CA VAL A 75 -6.41 -0.97 6.81
C VAL A 75 -7.75 -1.33 7.46
N GLY A 76 -8.67 -1.80 6.62
CA GLY A 76 -10.06 -2.05 6.98
C GLY A 76 -11.03 -1.08 6.31
N ASP A 77 -10.51 -0.03 5.67
CA ASP A 77 -11.24 0.79 4.70
C ASP A 77 -11.43 0.06 3.35
N THR A 78 -11.78 0.79 2.29
CA THR A 78 -12.05 0.23 0.97
C THR A 78 -10.82 0.03 0.09
N THR A 79 -9.66 0.66 0.37
CA THR A 79 -8.54 0.72 -0.60
C THR A 79 -7.13 0.62 -0.04
N HIS A 80 -6.89 0.82 1.25
CA HIS A 80 -5.56 0.78 1.86
C HIS A 80 -5.16 -0.64 2.24
N LEU A 81 -3.89 -0.96 1.96
CA LEU A 81 -3.29 -2.27 2.15
C LEU A 81 -1.90 -2.10 2.74
N THR A 82 -1.49 -3.01 3.63
CA THR A 82 -0.14 -2.97 4.19
C THR A 82 0.87 -3.46 3.15
N PHE A 83 0.63 -4.65 2.58
CA PHE A 83 1.37 -5.19 1.44
C PHE A 83 0.54 -4.99 0.18
N PHE A 84 1.18 -4.57 -0.91
CA PHE A 84 0.55 -4.48 -2.22
C PHE A 84 1.59 -4.57 -3.33
N GLU A 85 1.14 -4.70 -4.58
CA GLU A 85 2.02 -4.66 -5.74
C GLU A 85 1.90 -3.33 -6.49
N MET A 86 3.05 -2.79 -6.87
CA MET A 86 3.16 -1.54 -7.62
C MET A 86 3.74 -1.81 -9.00
N LEU A 87 2.95 -1.56 -10.03
CA LEU A 87 3.39 -1.53 -11.42
C LEU A 87 4.11 -0.20 -11.66
N GLY A 88 5.35 -0.26 -12.12
CA GLY A 88 6.16 0.95 -12.33
C GLY A 88 6.88 0.98 -13.66
N ASN A 89 7.09 2.19 -14.16
CA ASN A 89 7.96 2.47 -15.29
C ASN A 89 8.84 3.69 -14.99
N TRP A 90 10.11 3.61 -15.40
CA TRP A 90 11.08 4.66 -15.13
C TRP A 90 11.72 5.19 -16.40
N SER A 91 11.90 6.51 -16.44
CA SER A 91 12.77 7.23 -17.39
C SER A 91 13.96 7.76 -16.62
N LEU A 92 15.16 7.28 -16.93
CA LEU A 92 16.41 7.74 -16.31
C LEU A 92 17.13 8.71 -17.27
N GLY A 93 16.66 9.96 -17.29
CA GLY A 93 17.18 10.99 -18.20
C GLY A 93 16.95 10.67 -19.68
N ASP A 94 15.75 10.16 -20.03
CA ASP A 94 15.36 9.81 -21.39
C ASP A 94 14.13 10.63 -21.86
N TYR A 95 12.92 10.15 -21.63
CA TYR A 95 11.67 10.87 -21.91
C TYR A 95 11.17 11.66 -20.69
N TRP A 96 10.25 12.60 -20.92
CA TRP A 96 9.73 13.52 -19.89
C TRP A 96 8.19 13.51 -19.82
N LYS A 97 7.59 14.56 -19.23
CA LYS A 97 6.17 14.64 -18.85
C LYS A 97 5.22 14.33 -19.99
N LYS A 98 5.44 14.96 -21.16
CA LYS A 98 4.52 14.82 -22.30
C LYS A 98 4.39 13.36 -22.74
N GLU A 99 5.51 12.67 -22.94
CA GLU A 99 5.54 11.27 -23.31
C GLU A 99 5.00 10.36 -22.19
N ALA A 100 5.39 10.62 -20.93
CA ALA A 100 4.89 9.87 -19.77
C ALA A 100 3.35 9.92 -19.70
N ILE A 101 2.78 11.12 -19.66
CA ILE A 101 1.32 11.35 -19.62
C ILE A 101 0.61 10.76 -20.84
N THR A 102 1.20 10.89 -22.04
CA THR A 102 0.63 10.29 -23.26
C THR A 102 0.51 8.77 -23.13
N TRP A 103 1.52 8.11 -22.57
CA TRP A 103 1.52 6.67 -22.37
C TRP A 103 0.60 6.24 -21.23
N SER A 104 0.57 6.99 -20.12
CA SER A 104 -0.35 6.73 -19.01
C SER A 104 -1.80 6.83 -19.48
N TYR A 105 -2.15 7.88 -20.23
CA TYR A 105 -3.48 8.04 -20.83
C TYR A 105 -3.81 6.90 -21.81
N GLU A 106 -2.89 6.53 -22.71
CA GLU A 106 -3.11 5.45 -23.67
C GLU A 106 -3.33 4.11 -22.96
N PHE A 107 -2.51 3.78 -21.96
CA PHE A 107 -2.64 2.51 -21.24
C PHE A 107 -3.98 2.41 -20.51
N LEU A 108 -4.41 3.48 -19.84
CA LEU A 108 -5.67 3.52 -19.11
C LEU A 108 -6.88 3.46 -20.05
N THR A 109 -6.90 4.24 -21.13
CA THR A 109 -8.15 4.48 -21.90
C THR A 109 -8.26 3.70 -23.21
N SER A 110 -7.15 3.23 -23.78
CA SER A 110 -7.20 2.49 -25.04
C SER A 110 -7.88 1.14 -24.87
N LYS A 111 -8.82 0.84 -25.76
CA LYS A 111 -9.49 -0.49 -25.82
C LYS A 111 -8.53 -1.65 -26.08
N LYS A 112 -7.28 -1.38 -26.52
CA LYS A 112 -6.23 -2.38 -26.67
C LYS A 112 -5.67 -2.83 -25.30
N TRP A 113 -5.74 -1.96 -24.29
CA TRP A 113 -5.11 -2.13 -22.98
C TRP A 113 -6.18 -2.24 -21.89
N LEU A 114 -6.35 -1.25 -21.01
CA LEU A 114 -7.36 -1.33 -19.95
C LEU A 114 -8.75 -0.92 -20.41
N GLY A 115 -8.85 0.03 -21.34
CA GLY A 115 -10.12 0.45 -21.91
C GLY A 115 -11.07 1.13 -20.92
N PHE A 116 -10.53 1.80 -19.89
CA PHE A 116 -11.34 2.64 -19.01
C PHE A 116 -12.05 3.73 -19.80
N ASP A 117 -13.25 4.08 -19.35
CA ASP A 117 -14.01 5.20 -19.89
C ASP A 117 -13.25 6.52 -19.60
N PRO A 118 -12.79 7.26 -20.62
CA PRO A 118 -12.13 8.55 -20.41
C PRO A 118 -12.99 9.53 -19.62
N ASP A 119 -14.32 9.42 -19.70
CA ASP A 119 -15.26 10.28 -18.99
C ASP A 119 -15.29 10.01 -17.47
N LYS A 120 -14.64 8.94 -16.99
CA LYS A 120 -14.46 8.63 -15.57
C LYS A 120 -13.07 8.96 -15.03
N LEU A 121 -12.15 9.38 -15.90
CA LEU A 121 -10.77 9.68 -15.54
C LEU A 121 -10.64 11.16 -15.16
N SER A 122 -10.23 11.40 -13.92
CA SER A 122 -9.80 12.72 -13.45
C SER A 122 -8.32 12.68 -13.11
N VAL A 123 -7.63 13.82 -13.23
CA VAL A 123 -6.20 13.91 -12.95
C VAL A 123 -5.90 15.07 -12.02
N THR A 124 -4.86 14.91 -11.20
CA THR A 124 -4.35 15.97 -10.33
C THR A 124 -2.97 16.40 -10.79
N VAL A 125 -2.62 17.67 -10.58
CA VAL A 125 -1.30 18.24 -10.91
C VAL A 125 -0.87 19.21 -9.82
N PHE A 126 0.44 19.41 -9.67
CA PHE A 126 0.97 20.26 -8.60
C PHE A 126 0.57 21.75 -8.77
N ALA A 127 -0.07 22.31 -7.75
CA ALA A 127 -0.54 23.70 -7.71
C ALA A 127 0.58 24.74 -7.57
N GLY A 128 1.80 24.30 -7.28
CA GLY A 128 2.91 25.20 -6.99
C GLY A 128 2.93 25.61 -5.52
N ASP A 129 4.12 25.93 -5.04
CA ASP A 129 4.34 26.53 -3.73
C ASP A 129 5.54 27.48 -3.76
N LYS A 130 6.11 27.79 -2.59
CA LYS A 130 7.31 28.62 -2.47
C LYS A 130 8.58 27.92 -2.96
N ASP A 131 8.61 26.58 -3.01
CA ASP A 131 9.79 25.77 -3.31
C ASP A 131 9.83 25.39 -4.81
N SER A 132 8.67 25.27 -5.47
CA SER A 132 8.57 24.89 -6.88
C SER A 132 7.34 25.50 -7.56
N PRO A 133 7.44 25.92 -8.85
CA PRO A 133 6.31 26.52 -9.56
C PRO A 133 5.15 25.53 -9.77
N ARG A 134 3.98 26.09 -10.09
CA ARG A 134 2.82 25.31 -10.55
C ARG A 134 3.16 24.51 -11.80
N ASP A 135 2.69 23.28 -11.88
CA ASP A 135 3.00 22.36 -12.97
C ASP A 135 2.06 22.52 -14.18
N ASP A 136 2.16 23.67 -14.85
CA ASP A 136 1.39 23.95 -16.07
C ASP A 136 1.81 23.04 -17.25
N GLU A 137 3.04 22.53 -17.25
CA GLU A 137 3.54 21.60 -18.28
C GLU A 137 2.77 20.27 -18.25
N ALA A 138 2.53 19.71 -17.05
CA ALA A 138 1.73 18.50 -16.89
C ALA A 138 0.26 18.74 -17.26
N ALA A 139 -0.32 19.88 -16.85
CA ALA A 139 -1.69 20.23 -17.20
C ALA A 139 -1.88 20.34 -18.73
N ASP A 140 -0.95 20.98 -19.44
CA ASP A 140 -1.00 21.09 -20.89
C ASP A 140 -0.82 19.73 -21.59
N ALA A 141 0.00 18.84 -21.04
CA ALA A 141 0.13 17.48 -21.55
C ALA A 141 -1.19 16.70 -21.43
N TRP A 142 -1.89 16.80 -20.29
CA TRP A 142 -3.22 16.19 -20.10
C TRP A 142 -4.29 16.75 -21.04
N ARG A 143 -4.31 18.08 -21.23
CA ARG A 143 -5.20 18.71 -22.24
C ARG A 143 -4.93 18.16 -23.63
N SER A 144 -3.65 17.95 -23.97
CA SER A 144 -3.25 17.51 -25.31
C SER A 144 -3.71 16.08 -25.65
N VAL A 145 -3.93 15.24 -24.64
CA VAL A 145 -4.47 13.87 -24.81
C VAL A 145 -5.98 13.80 -24.69
N GLY A 146 -6.65 14.93 -24.37
CA GLY A 146 -8.10 15.07 -24.40
C GLY A 146 -8.80 15.10 -23.05
N ILE A 147 -8.08 15.20 -21.93
CA ILE A 147 -8.72 15.43 -20.62
C ILE A 147 -9.24 16.87 -20.56
N PRO A 148 -10.53 17.09 -20.25
CA PRO A 148 -11.10 18.43 -20.18
C PRO A 148 -10.67 19.16 -18.89
N ASP A 149 -10.64 20.50 -18.93
CA ASP A 149 -10.12 21.34 -17.83
C ASP A 149 -10.83 21.08 -16.49
N GLU A 150 -12.13 20.81 -16.50
CA GLU A 150 -12.92 20.51 -15.29
C GLU A 150 -12.52 19.21 -14.59
N ARG A 151 -11.74 18.35 -15.25
CA ARG A 151 -11.19 17.09 -14.71
C ARG A 151 -9.68 17.18 -14.40
N ILE A 152 -9.08 18.35 -14.55
CA ILE A 152 -7.67 18.62 -14.18
C ILE A 152 -7.65 19.47 -12.91
N TYR A 153 -7.28 18.87 -11.79
CA TYR A 153 -7.29 19.51 -10.48
C TYR A 153 -5.88 19.91 -10.06
N PHE A 154 -5.67 21.18 -9.72
CA PHE A 154 -4.42 21.62 -9.12
C PHE A 154 -4.47 21.42 -7.60
N LEU A 155 -3.64 20.52 -7.05
CA LEU A 155 -3.59 20.25 -5.60
C LEU A 155 -2.24 20.62 -4.97
N SER A 156 -2.23 20.62 -3.65
CA SER A 156 -1.13 21.13 -2.85
C SER A 156 0.10 20.22 -2.89
N LYS A 157 1.16 20.61 -2.16
CA LYS A 157 2.35 19.78 -1.95
C LYS A 157 2.07 18.53 -1.13
N GLU A 158 1.00 18.50 -0.34
CA GLU A 158 0.62 17.31 0.43
C GLU A 158 0.17 16.18 -0.49
N ASP A 159 -0.45 16.52 -1.63
CA ASP A 159 -1.01 15.56 -2.59
C ASP A 159 -0.11 15.35 -3.82
N ASN A 160 0.37 16.43 -4.44
CA ASN A 160 1.06 16.38 -5.75
C ASN A 160 2.57 16.63 -5.66
N TRP A 161 3.21 16.20 -4.59
CA TRP A 161 4.67 16.20 -4.47
C TRP A 161 5.15 14.93 -3.78
N TRP A 162 6.04 14.20 -4.46
CA TRP A 162 6.48 12.89 -3.98
C TRP A 162 7.98 12.85 -3.70
N ILE A 163 8.36 12.09 -2.67
CA ILE A 163 9.75 11.89 -2.25
C ILE A 163 9.98 10.45 -1.77
N ALA A 164 11.15 9.90 -2.10
CA ALA A 164 11.56 8.54 -1.73
C ALA A 164 11.57 8.26 -0.21
N GLY A 165 11.72 9.29 0.62
CA GLY A 165 11.87 9.19 2.08
C GLY A 165 12.01 10.57 2.70
N ASN A 166 12.80 10.68 3.79
CA ASN A 166 13.03 11.97 4.43
C ASN A 166 13.95 12.89 3.61
N THR A 167 14.84 12.29 2.81
CA THR A 167 15.77 12.93 1.88
C THR A 167 15.80 12.14 0.56
N GLY A 168 16.48 12.65 -0.47
CA GLY A 168 16.66 11.93 -1.74
C GLY A 168 15.86 12.54 -2.90
N PRO A 169 15.76 11.83 -4.05
CA PRO A 169 15.09 12.33 -5.23
C PRO A 169 13.59 12.56 -4.97
N CYS A 170 13.09 13.67 -5.49
CA CYS A 170 11.71 14.13 -5.34
C CYS A 170 11.29 15.07 -6.47
N GLY A 171 10.00 15.37 -6.54
CA GLY A 171 9.48 16.37 -7.45
C GLY A 171 7.96 16.45 -7.45
N PRO A 172 7.41 17.37 -8.27
CA PRO A 172 5.97 17.42 -8.49
C PRO A 172 5.51 16.12 -9.16
N CYS A 173 4.26 15.74 -8.94
CA CYS A 173 3.67 14.59 -9.59
C CYS A 173 2.28 14.89 -10.13
N THR A 174 1.80 14.00 -11.00
CA THR A 174 0.42 13.97 -11.46
C THR A 174 -0.19 12.62 -11.15
N GLU A 175 -1.43 12.59 -10.68
CA GLU A 175 -2.08 11.34 -10.28
C GLU A 175 -3.38 11.16 -11.05
N MET A 176 -3.70 9.90 -11.33
CA MET A 176 -4.85 9.47 -12.12
C MET A 176 -5.88 8.81 -11.20
N PHE A 177 -7.09 9.33 -11.23
CA PHE A 177 -8.22 8.88 -10.41
C PHE A 177 -9.35 8.36 -11.29
N ILE A 178 -9.93 7.23 -10.89
CA ILE A 178 -11.13 6.66 -11.51
C ILE A 178 -12.33 6.87 -10.59
N GLU A 179 -13.45 7.32 -11.16
CA GLU A 179 -14.74 7.44 -10.45
C GLU A 179 -15.37 6.06 -10.16
N VAL A 180 -15.84 5.87 -8.93
CA VAL A 180 -16.59 4.70 -8.46
C VAL A 180 -18.06 5.10 -8.29
N ASP A 181 -18.91 4.68 -9.23
CA ASP A 181 -20.32 5.10 -9.29
C ASP A 181 -21.12 4.62 -8.07
N GLU A 182 -20.75 3.47 -7.52
CA GLU A 182 -21.37 2.85 -6.35
C GLU A 182 -21.15 3.65 -5.06
N ILE A 183 -20.10 4.47 -5.02
CA ILE A 183 -19.76 5.30 -3.86
C ILE A 183 -20.28 6.71 -4.09
N ALA A 184 -21.14 7.19 -3.20
CA ALA A 184 -21.70 8.53 -3.30
C ALA A 184 -20.63 9.62 -3.09
N ARG A 185 -20.75 10.72 -3.83
CA ARG A 185 -19.95 11.93 -3.62
C ARG A 185 -20.22 12.49 -2.21
N CYS A 186 -19.16 12.94 -1.54
CA CYS A 186 -19.26 13.52 -0.20
C CYS A 186 -19.78 14.98 -0.16
N GLY A 187 -20.17 15.55 -1.31
CA GLY A 187 -20.68 16.91 -1.42
C GLY A 187 -20.58 17.45 -2.85
N SER A 188 -21.00 18.70 -3.04
CA SER A 188 -20.89 19.40 -4.34
C SER A 188 -19.45 19.58 -4.80
N ASP A 189 -18.53 19.71 -3.85
CA ASP A 189 -17.11 20.00 -4.09
C ASP A 189 -16.26 18.72 -4.03
N CYS A 190 -16.90 17.54 -4.11
CA CYS A 190 -16.22 16.25 -4.13
C CYS A 190 -15.30 16.18 -5.35
N ARG A 191 -14.03 15.87 -5.10
CA ARG A 191 -12.94 15.88 -6.08
C ARG A 191 -11.91 14.79 -5.75
N PRO A 192 -10.97 14.49 -6.66
CA PRO A 192 -9.77 13.74 -6.33
C PRO A 192 -9.07 14.27 -5.06
N GLY A 193 -8.59 13.36 -4.22
CA GLY A 193 -8.01 13.66 -2.89
C GLY A 193 -9.02 13.72 -1.73
N CYS A 194 -10.33 13.54 -1.98
CA CYS A 194 -11.31 13.38 -0.90
C CYS A 194 -11.32 11.93 -0.35
N ASN A 195 -11.38 11.76 0.98
CA ASN A 195 -11.40 10.46 1.66
C ASN A 195 -12.73 9.68 1.56
N CYS A 196 -13.65 10.09 0.67
CA CYS A 196 -14.96 9.48 0.56
C CYS A 196 -15.00 8.17 -0.25
N GLY A 197 -13.93 7.87 -0.99
CA GLY A 197 -13.83 6.68 -1.84
C GLY A 197 -14.42 6.82 -3.25
N HIS A 198 -15.13 7.92 -3.56
CA HIS A 198 -15.71 8.12 -4.90
C HIS A 198 -14.65 8.27 -6.00
N PHE A 199 -13.48 8.83 -5.68
CA PHE A 199 -12.33 8.90 -6.57
C PHE A 199 -11.22 8.01 -6.03
N VAL A 200 -10.83 6.97 -6.77
CA VAL A 200 -9.75 6.07 -6.38
C VAL A 200 -8.52 6.39 -7.21
N GLU A 201 -7.43 6.77 -6.54
CA GLU A 201 -6.11 6.93 -7.15
C GLU A 201 -5.60 5.56 -7.62
N VAL A 202 -5.44 5.39 -8.93
CA VAL A 202 -4.92 4.15 -9.51
C VAL A 202 -3.44 4.23 -9.84
N TRP A 203 -2.94 5.42 -10.20
CA TRP A 203 -1.59 5.61 -10.73
C TRP A 203 -1.06 7.02 -10.45
N ASN A 204 0.20 7.12 -10.04
CA ASN A 204 0.94 8.35 -9.84
C ASN A 204 2.19 8.40 -10.76
N ASP A 205 2.36 9.50 -11.50
CA ASP A 205 3.52 9.84 -12.32
C ASP A 205 4.31 10.98 -11.65
N VAL A 206 5.45 10.64 -11.05
CA VAL A 206 6.36 11.56 -10.37
C VAL A 206 7.43 12.08 -11.33
N PHE A 207 7.54 13.40 -11.40
CA PHE A 207 8.51 14.12 -12.22
C PHE A 207 9.73 14.48 -11.38
N MET A 208 10.64 13.53 -11.22
CA MET A 208 11.85 13.69 -10.41
C MET A 208 12.77 14.76 -11.00
N SER A 209 12.79 15.92 -10.37
CA SER A 209 13.60 17.08 -10.79
C SER A 209 14.43 17.68 -9.65
N TYR A 210 14.21 17.24 -8.41
CA TYR A 210 14.89 17.76 -7.22
C TYR A 210 15.43 16.65 -6.34
N ARG A 211 16.39 16.99 -5.48
CA ARG A 211 16.85 16.20 -4.35
C ARG A 211 16.62 16.99 -3.08
N LYS A 212 15.92 16.42 -2.12
CA LYS A 212 15.81 16.98 -0.76
C LYS A 212 17.04 16.60 0.06
N LEU A 213 17.63 17.58 0.72
CA LEU A 213 18.78 17.42 1.60
C LEU A 213 18.33 17.21 3.07
N GLU A 214 19.27 16.82 3.93
CA GLU A 214 19.01 16.60 5.36
C GLU A 214 18.56 17.88 6.10
N ASP A 215 19.01 19.05 5.64
CA ASP A 215 18.58 20.34 6.19
C ASP A 215 17.18 20.78 5.72
N GLY A 216 16.53 19.95 4.90
CA GLY A 216 15.20 20.18 4.35
C GLY A 216 15.17 21.03 3.07
N SER A 217 16.31 21.53 2.60
CA SER A 217 16.39 22.28 1.33
C SER A 217 16.31 21.36 0.11
N TYR A 218 15.98 21.94 -1.05
CA TYR A 218 15.87 21.24 -2.32
C TYR A 218 16.93 21.72 -3.32
N GLU A 219 17.65 20.79 -3.94
CA GLU A 219 18.60 21.06 -5.02
C GLU A 219 18.11 20.42 -6.33
N PRO A 220 18.30 21.05 -7.50
CA PRO A 220 17.98 20.42 -8.78
C PRO A 220 18.79 19.14 -9.02
N LEU A 221 18.14 18.10 -9.56
CA LEU A 221 18.83 16.90 -10.03
C LEU A 221 19.66 17.21 -11.28
N LYS A 222 20.72 16.42 -11.51
CA LYS A 222 21.56 16.52 -12.72
C LYS A 222 20.79 16.15 -13.99
N MET A 223 19.74 15.35 -13.85
CA MET A 223 18.87 14.92 -14.92
C MET A 223 17.45 14.82 -14.40
N ASN A 224 16.51 15.16 -15.27
CA ASN A 224 15.09 14.95 -15.05
C ASN A 224 14.76 13.47 -15.31
N SER A 225 13.98 12.86 -14.41
CA SER A 225 13.61 11.44 -14.50
C SER A 225 12.13 11.23 -14.20
N ILE A 226 11.53 10.22 -14.83
CA ILE A 226 10.15 9.80 -14.54
C ILE A 226 10.21 8.60 -13.61
N ASP A 227 9.41 8.65 -12.57
CA ASP A 227 9.09 7.53 -11.69
C ASP A 227 7.57 7.39 -11.66
N THR A 228 7.05 6.19 -11.83
CA THR A 228 5.60 5.98 -11.76
C THR A 228 5.26 4.80 -10.88
N GLY A 229 4.09 4.86 -10.24
CA GLY A 229 3.55 3.75 -9.44
C GLY A 229 2.05 3.59 -9.64
N MET A 230 1.62 2.44 -10.15
CA MET A 230 0.23 2.04 -10.31
C MET A 230 -0.08 0.86 -9.40
N GLY A 231 -1.06 1.00 -8.51
CA GLY A 231 -1.43 -0.07 -7.58
C GLY A 231 -2.18 -1.19 -8.30
N VAL A 232 -1.68 -2.43 -8.25
CA VAL A 232 -2.30 -3.58 -8.92
C VAL A 232 -3.71 -3.82 -8.38
N GLU A 233 -3.88 -3.85 -7.06
CA GLU A 233 -5.15 -4.15 -6.41
C GLU A 233 -6.21 -3.06 -6.67
N ARG A 234 -5.83 -1.78 -6.58
CA ARG A 234 -6.73 -0.66 -6.87
C ARG A 234 -7.16 -0.68 -8.34
N THR A 235 -6.20 -0.83 -9.25
CA THR A 235 -6.49 -0.87 -10.69
C THR A 235 -7.40 -2.04 -11.03
N LEU A 236 -7.15 -3.22 -10.45
CA LEU A 236 -7.98 -4.39 -10.67
C LEU A 236 -9.42 -4.19 -10.15
N ALA A 237 -9.59 -3.60 -8.97
CA ALA A 237 -10.91 -3.26 -8.44
C ALA A 237 -11.69 -2.34 -9.40
N MET A 238 -11.02 -1.32 -9.96
CA MET A 238 -11.63 -0.41 -10.92
C MET A 238 -11.99 -1.11 -12.24
N ILE A 239 -11.13 -2.01 -12.75
CA ILE A 239 -11.43 -2.79 -13.97
C ILE A 239 -12.63 -3.72 -13.76
N GLN A 240 -12.76 -4.28 -12.56
CA GLN A 240 -13.85 -5.21 -12.20
C GLN A 240 -15.14 -4.47 -11.81
N GLY A 241 -15.09 -3.14 -11.63
CA GLY A 241 -16.24 -2.34 -11.22
C GLY A 241 -16.69 -2.65 -9.80
N VAL A 242 -15.76 -2.96 -8.90
CA VAL A 242 -16.05 -3.25 -7.49
C VAL A 242 -15.57 -2.10 -6.59
N PRO A 243 -16.32 -1.76 -5.52
CA PRO A 243 -16.07 -0.55 -4.74
C PRO A 243 -14.88 -0.67 -3.79
N THR A 244 -14.32 -1.87 -3.62
CA THR A 244 -13.20 -2.12 -2.71
C THR A 244 -12.20 -3.11 -3.28
N VAL A 245 -10.93 -2.91 -2.94
CA VAL A 245 -9.84 -3.87 -3.28
C VAL A 245 -10.10 -5.25 -2.68
N PHE A 246 -10.87 -5.34 -1.60
CA PHE A 246 -11.20 -6.59 -0.92
C PHE A 246 -12.22 -7.46 -1.67
N ASP A 247 -12.89 -6.92 -2.68
CA ASP A 247 -13.81 -7.65 -3.56
C ASP A 247 -13.10 -8.20 -4.82
N THR A 248 -11.77 -8.28 -4.78
CA THR A 248 -10.95 -8.81 -5.87
C THR A 248 -10.43 -10.22 -5.55
N GLU A 249 -9.90 -10.90 -6.57
CA GLU A 249 -9.35 -12.26 -6.44
C GLU A 249 -8.24 -12.41 -5.39
N PHE A 250 -7.60 -11.31 -5.01
CA PHE A 250 -6.57 -11.28 -3.97
C PHE A 250 -7.11 -11.55 -2.56
N PHE A 251 -8.38 -11.27 -2.33
CA PHE A 251 -8.96 -11.25 -0.99
C PHE A 251 -10.21 -12.11 -0.87
N ILE A 252 -11.01 -12.29 -1.93
CA ILE A 252 -12.23 -13.13 -1.88
C ILE A 252 -11.95 -14.50 -1.22
N PRO A 253 -10.93 -15.28 -1.64
CA PRO A 253 -10.69 -16.60 -1.03
C PRO A 253 -10.29 -16.51 0.45
N LEU A 254 -9.58 -15.46 0.85
CA LEU A 254 -9.18 -15.24 2.24
C LEU A 254 -10.38 -14.84 3.10
N ILE A 255 -11.22 -13.94 2.60
CA ILE A 255 -12.41 -13.42 3.28
C ILE A 255 -13.43 -14.55 3.48
N GLU A 256 -13.70 -15.33 2.43
CA GLU A 256 -14.58 -16.50 2.51
C GLU A 256 -14.06 -17.50 3.56
N HIS A 257 -12.76 -17.81 3.53
CA HIS A 257 -12.15 -18.70 4.51
C HIS A 257 -12.25 -18.17 5.95
N VAL A 258 -12.03 -16.87 6.18
CA VAL A 258 -12.22 -16.27 7.52
C VAL A 258 -13.68 -16.36 7.97
N LYS A 259 -14.65 -16.12 7.08
CA LYS A 259 -16.07 -16.22 7.38
C LYS A 259 -16.47 -17.64 7.78
N GLU A 260 -15.95 -18.65 7.09
CA GLU A 260 -16.17 -20.07 7.40
C GLU A 260 -15.61 -20.50 8.78
N LEU A 261 -14.54 -19.85 9.24
CA LEU A 261 -13.96 -20.11 10.55
C LEU A 261 -14.74 -19.46 11.71
N SER A 262 -15.63 -18.52 11.41
CA SER A 262 -16.52 -17.91 12.41
C SER A 262 -17.80 -18.72 12.58
N SER A 263 -18.35 -18.73 13.79
CA SER A 263 -19.65 -19.34 14.08
C SER A 263 -20.84 -18.41 13.79
N ARG A 264 -20.58 -17.20 13.29
CA ARG A 264 -21.60 -16.18 13.00
C ARG A 264 -22.30 -16.48 11.67
N GLU A 265 -23.62 -16.30 11.66
CA GLU A 265 -24.44 -16.47 10.45
C GLU A 265 -24.49 -15.19 9.59
N GLU A 266 -24.39 -14.02 10.24
CA GLU A 266 -24.42 -12.71 9.60
C GLU A 266 -23.20 -11.89 10.05
N PHE A 267 -22.69 -11.06 9.13
CA PHE A 267 -21.55 -10.19 9.35
C PHE A 267 -21.99 -8.73 9.19
N THR A 268 -21.83 -7.94 10.25
CA THR A 268 -22.04 -6.50 10.22
C THR A 268 -20.90 -5.82 9.46
N GLU A 269 -21.02 -4.51 9.18
CA GLU A 269 -19.92 -3.78 8.52
C GLU A 269 -18.65 -3.71 9.39
N GLU A 270 -18.79 -3.62 10.71
CA GLU A 270 -17.64 -3.71 11.61
C GLU A 270 -17.01 -5.11 11.55
N ASP A 271 -17.80 -6.17 11.42
CA ASP A 271 -17.24 -7.51 11.25
C ASP A 271 -16.50 -7.65 9.92
N ASN A 272 -17.05 -7.11 8.83
CA ASN A 272 -16.36 -7.07 7.53
C ASN A 272 -15.06 -6.28 7.63
N ARG A 273 -15.04 -5.14 8.33
CA ARG A 273 -13.81 -4.37 8.61
C ARG A 273 -12.78 -5.22 9.35
N LEU A 274 -13.17 -5.96 10.40
CA LEU A 274 -12.28 -6.87 11.11
C LEU A 274 -11.74 -7.99 10.20
N ILE A 275 -12.58 -8.54 9.33
CA ILE A 275 -12.14 -9.54 8.34
C ILE A 275 -11.11 -8.94 7.38
N ARG A 276 -11.34 -7.72 6.86
CA ARG A 276 -10.40 -7.00 6.00
C ARG A 276 -9.03 -6.83 6.68
N ILE A 277 -9.01 -6.45 7.96
CA ILE A 277 -7.79 -6.36 8.76
C ILE A 277 -7.08 -7.71 8.87
N ILE A 278 -7.81 -8.79 9.16
CA ILE A 278 -7.23 -10.14 9.28
C ILE A 278 -6.54 -10.55 7.97
N VAL A 279 -7.24 -10.44 6.84
CA VAL A 279 -6.74 -10.95 5.56
C VAL A 279 -5.57 -10.12 5.04
N ASP A 280 -5.61 -8.79 5.17
CA ASP A 280 -4.49 -7.92 4.80
C ASP A 280 -3.25 -8.21 5.66
N HIS A 281 -3.40 -8.21 6.99
CA HIS A 281 -2.25 -8.31 7.87
C HIS A 281 -1.59 -9.69 7.82
N VAL A 282 -2.37 -10.77 7.69
CA VAL A 282 -1.81 -12.11 7.51
C VAL A 282 -1.10 -12.21 6.16
N ARG A 283 -1.72 -11.71 5.07
CA ARG A 283 -1.07 -11.66 3.75
C ARG A 283 0.24 -10.90 3.79
N SER A 284 0.25 -9.74 4.42
CA SER A 284 1.42 -8.87 4.55
C SER A 284 2.53 -9.52 5.37
N ALA A 285 2.19 -10.10 6.51
CA ALA A 285 3.16 -10.81 7.36
C ALA A 285 3.74 -12.04 6.64
N VAL A 286 2.94 -12.78 5.89
CA VAL A 286 3.42 -13.90 5.05
C VAL A 286 4.41 -13.40 4.02
N MET A 287 4.07 -12.36 3.25
CA MET A 287 4.97 -11.82 2.23
C MET A 287 6.29 -11.27 2.80
N ILE A 288 6.24 -10.61 3.96
CA ILE A 288 7.44 -10.14 4.66
C ILE A 288 8.32 -11.31 5.14
N MET A 289 7.73 -12.31 5.80
CA MET A 289 8.48 -13.45 6.33
C MET A 289 9.02 -14.38 5.24
N ALA A 290 8.34 -14.45 4.09
CA ALA A 290 8.70 -15.32 2.99
C ALA A 290 9.80 -14.75 2.09
N ASP A 291 10.13 -13.47 2.20
CA ASP A 291 11.32 -12.90 1.57
C ASP A 291 12.61 -13.61 2.06
N ASP A 292 13.63 -13.66 1.21
CA ASP A 292 14.85 -14.44 1.48
C ASP A 292 15.66 -13.94 2.70
N ARG A 293 15.38 -12.73 3.22
CA ARG A 293 15.91 -12.30 4.52
C ARG A 293 15.29 -13.01 5.73
N LYS A 294 14.15 -13.69 5.59
CA LYS A 294 13.49 -14.50 6.63
C LYS A 294 13.31 -13.77 7.97
N ILE A 295 12.79 -12.54 7.92
CA ILE A 295 12.53 -11.77 9.14
C ILE A 295 11.21 -12.23 9.76
N GLY A 296 11.29 -12.86 10.93
CA GLY A 296 10.14 -13.30 11.72
C GLY A 296 9.73 -12.31 12.83
N PRO A 297 8.67 -12.61 13.59
CA PRO A 297 8.16 -11.75 14.67
C PRO A 297 9.19 -11.49 15.77
N SER A 298 9.50 -10.21 16.05
CA SER A 298 10.51 -9.78 17.01
C SER A 298 10.04 -8.54 17.81
N ASN A 299 10.86 -8.04 18.75
CA ASN A 299 10.57 -6.83 19.53
C ASN A 299 11.20 -5.56 18.92
N VAL A 300 11.91 -5.65 17.80
CA VAL A 300 12.67 -4.54 17.21
C VAL A 300 12.49 -4.49 15.70
N GLU A 301 12.58 -3.28 15.15
CA GLU A 301 12.66 -3.00 13.71
C GLU A 301 11.58 -3.73 12.88
N GLN A 302 11.94 -4.34 11.75
CA GLN A 302 11.00 -5.01 10.86
C GLN A 302 10.29 -6.18 11.55
N GLY A 303 10.99 -6.89 12.45
CA GLY A 303 10.38 -7.98 13.20
C GLY A 303 9.28 -7.51 14.15
N TYR A 304 9.38 -6.27 14.69
CA TYR A 304 8.30 -5.66 15.45
C TYR A 304 7.07 -5.38 14.58
N ILE A 305 7.27 -4.94 13.34
CA ILE A 305 6.16 -4.73 12.39
C ILE A 305 5.44 -6.04 12.08
N VAL A 306 6.17 -7.13 11.78
CA VAL A 306 5.56 -8.46 11.59
C VAL A 306 4.77 -8.87 12.84
N ARG A 307 5.34 -8.69 14.03
CA ARG A 307 4.64 -8.97 15.29
C ARG A 307 3.37 -8.13 15.44
N ARG A 308 3.41 -6.84 15.14
CA ARG A 308 2.27 -5.92 15.25
C ARG A 308 1.13 -6.37 14.32
N LEU A 309 1.42 -6.66 13.06
CA LEU A 309 0.43 -7.12 12.08
C LEU A 309 -0.26 -8.41 12.55
N LEU A 310 0.53 -9.42 12.94
CA LEU A 310 -0.02 -10.70 13.41
C LEU A 310 -0.86 -10.54 14.67
N ARG A 311 -0.47 -9.68 15.61
CA ARG A 311 -1.21 -9.46 16.86
C ARG A 311 -2.52 -8.71 16.64
N LYS A 312 -2.53 -7.70 15.76
CA LYS A 312 -3.78 -7.03 15.31
C LYS A 312 -4.72 -8.05 14.66
N ALA A 313 -4.22 -8.89 13.73
CA ALA A 313 -5.03 -9.96 13.13
C ALA A 313 -5.59 -10.96 14.15
N ILE A 314 -4.78 -11.41 15.12
CA ILE A 314 -5.24 -12.32 16.19
C ILE A 314 -6.34 -11.67 17.03
N HIS A 315 -6.23 -10.38 17.34
CA HIS A 315 -7.24 -9.67 18.11
C HIS A 315 -8.55 -9.51 17.34
N SER A 316 -8.48 -9.12 16.06
CA SER A 316 -9.66 -9.07 15.18
C SER A 316 -10.32 -10.45 15.05
N ALA A 317 -9.54 -11.52 14.93
CA ALA A 317 -10.04 -12.88 14.89
C ALA A 317 -10.74 -13.27 16.21
N ASP A 318 -10.18 -12.89 17.36
CA ASP A 318 -10.78 -13.12 18.69
C ASP A 318 -12.14 -12.43 18.83
N ARG A 319 -12.26 -11.17 18.35
CA ARG A 319 -13.54 -10.43 18.30
C ARG A 319 -14.59 -11.16 17.45
N LEU A 320 -14.18 -11.87 16.40
CA LEU A 320 -15.06 -12.69 15.55
C LEU A 320 -15.31 -14.11 16.08
N GLY A 321 -14.76 -14.46 17.26
CA GLY A 321 -14.87 -15.79 17.85
C GLY A 321 -14.01 -16.85 17.15
N ILE A 322 -13.01 -16.44 16.37
CA ILE A 322 -12.13 -17.33 15.61
C ILE A 322 -10.97 -17.80 16.48
N GLY A 323 -10.82 -19.11 16.57
CA GLY A 323 -9.83 -19.80 17.41
C GLY A 323 -8.45 -19.94 16.79
N GLN A 324 -7.60 -20.75 17.43
CA GLN A 324 -6.22 -20.98 16.99
C GLN A 324 -6.15 -21.71 15.64
N GLY A 325 -5.14 -21.39 14.82
CA GLY A 325 -4.82 -22.09 13.58
C GLY A 325 -5.25 -21.37 12.31
N PHE A 326 -6.05 -20.30 12.41
CA PHE A 326 -6.54 -19.54 11.26
C PHE A 326 -5.40 -18.95 10.42
N MET A 327 -4.32 -18.45 11.06
CA MET A 327 -3.21 -17.82 10.35
C MET A 327 -2.50 -18.77 9.40
N ASN A 328 -2.28 -20.03 9.81
CA ASN A 328 -1.65 -21.03 8.94
C ASN A 328 -2.54 -21.35 7.74
N SER A 329 -3.85 -21.51 7.95
CA SER A 329 -4.77 -21.80 6.85
C SER A 329 -4.86 -20.64 5.85
N LEU A 330 -4.82 -19.40 6.32
CA LEU A 330 -4.73 -18.22 5.44
C LEU A 330 -3.37 -18.14 4.73
N ALA A 331 -2.28 -18.45 5.44
CA ALA A 331 -0.95 -18.45 4.85
C ALA A 331 -0.80 -19.47 3.72
N GLU A 332 -1.45 -20.63 3.80
CA GLU A 332 -1.47 -21.59 2.69
C GLU A 332 -2.10 -20.99 1.44
N ILE A 333 -3.22 -20.28 1.58
CA ILE A 333 -3.90 -19.58 0.48
C ILE A 333 -2.97 -18.50 -0.11
N VAL A 334 -2.37 -17.66 0.73
CA VAL A 334 -1.44 -16.59 0.29
C VAL A 334 -0.23 -17.17 -0.43
N ILE A 335 0.36 -18.25 0.09
CA ILE A 335 1.51 -18.92 -0.54
C ILE A 335 1.12 -19.45 -1.92
N GLU A 336 -0.06 -20.07 -2.05
CA GLU A 336 -0.54 -20.57 -3.34
C GLU A 336 -0.73 -19.43 -4.36
N MET A 337 -1.24 -18.28 -3.92
CA MET A 337 -1.42 -17.10 -4.77
C MET A 337 -0.09 -16.57 -5.34
N PHE A 338 0.98 -16.55 -4.52
CA PHE A 338 2.22 -15.85 -4.86
C PHE A 338 3.40 -16.74 -5.25
N LYS A 339 3.37 -18.05 -4.98
CA LYS A 339 4.54 -18.94 -5.21
C LYS A 339 5.05 -19.00 -6.65
N ASN A 340 4.17 -18.79 -7.64
CA ASN A 340 4.54 -18.82 -9.05
C ASN A 340 5.11 -17.48 -9.53
N LEU A 341 4.84 -16.39 -8.79
CA LEU A 341 5.35 -15.05 -9.06
C LEU A 341 6.69 -14.82 -8.36
N TYR A 342 6.78 -15.28 -7.12
CA TYR A 342 7.90 -15.02 -6.21
C TYR A 342 8.38 -16.35 -5.63
N GLY A 343 9.42 -16.92 -6.22
CA GLY A 343 9.87 -18.27 -5.86
C GLY A 343 10.33 -18.41 -4.40
N GLU A 344 10.73 -17.32 -3.76
CA GLU A 344 11.04 -17.25 -2.33
C GLU A 344 9.84 -17.63 -1.45
N VAL A 345 8.61 -17.37 -1.92
CA VAL A 345 7.38 -17.65 -1.16
C VAL A 345 7.22 -19.15 -0.89
N GLU A 346 7.46 -19.99 -1.90
CA GLU A 346 7.45 -21.45 -1.72
C GLU A 346 8.70 -21.92 -0.95
N ARG A 347 9.89 -21.41 -1.31
CA ARG A 347 11.15 -21.82 -0.66
C ARG A 347 11.12 -21.61 0.86
N ASN A 348 10.45 -20.56 1.31
CA ASN A 348 10.44 -20.13 2.70
C ASN A 348 9.14 -20.50 3.45
N LYS A 349 8.24 -21.27 2.81
CA LYS A 349 6.97 -21.73 3.38
C LYS A 349 7.09 -22.31 4.79
N GLU A 350 8.03 -23.23 5.03
CA GLU A 350 8.19 -23.88 6.33
C GLU A 350 8.51 -22.86 7.45
N PHE A 351 9.38 -21.89 7.15
CA PHE A 351 9.73 -20.82 8.09
C PHE A 351 8.51 -19.94 8.43
N VAL A 352 7.70 -19.60 7.42
CA VAL A 352 6.48 -18.80 7.61
C VAL A 352 5.49 -19.54 8.52
N MET A 353 5.14 -20.78 8.18
CA MET A 353 4.15 -21.58 8.89
C MET A 353 4.54 -21.83 10.36
N THR A 354 5.82 -22.13 10.60
CA THR A 354 6.32 -22.34 11.96
C THR A 354 6.32 -21.05 12.79
N SER A 355 6.68 -19.92 12.18
CA SER A 355 6.68 -18.60 12.83
C SER A 355 5.27 -18.12 13.20
N LEU A 356 4.29 -18.30 12.31
CA LEU A 356 2.88 -17.98 12.56
C LEU A 356 2.32 -18.79 13.74
N THR A 357 2.54 -20.11 13.72
CA THR A 357 2.10 -21.01 14.79
C THR A 357 2.65 -20.58 16.15
N ALA A 358 3.95 -20.26 16.19
CA ALA A 358 4.63 -19.88 17.42
C ALA A 358 4.13 -18.54 17.98
N GLU A 359 3.97 -17.52 17.12
CA GLU A 359 3.49 -16.21 17.57
C GLU A 359 2.01 -16.25 17.96
N GLU A 360 1.16 -17.02 17.27
CA GLU A 360 -0.24 -17.19 17.66
C GLU A 360 -0.38 -17.77 19.06
N ALA A 361 0.29 -18.90 19.29
CA ALA A 361 0.24 -19.62 20.56
C ALA A 361 0.78 -18.77 21.70
N LYS A 362 1.80 -17.94 21.42
CA LYS A 362 2.40 -17.04 22.39
C LYS A 362 1.45 -15.89 22.75
N PHE A 363 0.87 -15.21 21.76
CA PHE A 363 0.05 -14.04 22.01
C PHE A 363 -1.33 -14.38 22.58
N ARG A 364 -1.99 -15.45 22.12
CA ARG A 364 -3.30 -15.86 22.69
C ARG A 364 -3.24 -16.17 24.20
N LYS A 365 -2.10 -16.67 24.69
CA LYS A 365 -1.88 -16.90 26.13
C LYS A 365 -1.87 -15.60 26.94
N THR A 366 -1.42 -14.49 26.36
CA THR A 366 -1.28 -13.21 27.05
C THR A 366 -2.45 -12.27 26.78
N LEU A 367 -3.05 -12.29 25.58
CA LEU A 367 -4.15 -11.42 25.16
C LEU A 367 -5.33 -11.46 26.14
N ASN A 368 -5.80 -12.66 26.51
CA ASN A 368 -6.89 -12.82 27.47
C ASN A 368 -6.62 -12.18 28.83
N LYS A 369 -5.35 -12.21 29.28
CA LYS A 369 -4.94 -11.56 30.52
C LYS A 369 -4.85 -10.04 30.36
N ALA A 370 -4.36 -9.59 29.20
CA ALA A 370 -4.24 -8.18 28.85
C ALA A 370 -5.62 -7.51 28.80
N LEU A 371 -6.58 -8.09 28.07
CA LEU A 371 -7.94 -7.55 27.93
C LEU A 371 -8.66 -7.47 29.27
N ARG A 372 -8.58 -8.52 30.11
CA ARG A 372 -9.13 -8.47 31.47
C ARG A 372 -8.48 -7.42 32.35
N ARG A 373 -7.17 -7.17 32.18
CA ARG A 373 -6.47 -6.13 32.93
C ARG A 373 -6.89 -4.75 32.45
N PHE A 374 -6.99 -4.54 31.15
CA PHE A 374 -7.50 -3.31 30.54
C PHE A 374 -8.90 -2.97 31.06
N GLU A 375 -9.85 -3.91 30.95
CA GLU A 375 -11.22 -3.69 31.42
C GLU A 375 -11.29 -3.36 32.91
N ARG A 376 -10.49 -4.06 33.75
CA ARG A 376 -10.44 -3.74 35.18
C ARG A 376 -9.93 -2.33 35.45
N ILE A 377 -8.87 -1.89 34.76
CA ILE A 377 -8.35 -0.54 34.93
C ILE A 377 -9.44 0.47 34.56
N TYR A 378 -10.08 0.28 33.41
CA TYR A 378 -11.17 1.14 32.95
C TYR A 378 -12.37 1.17 33.91
N GLU A 379 -12.82 0.03 34.42
CA GLU A 379 -13.92 -0.05 35.40
C GLU A 379 -13.57 0.66 36.72
N GLU A 380 -12.31 0.64 37.13
CA GLU A 380 -11.84 1.26 38.38
C GLU A 380 -11.63 2.78 38.26
N THR A 381 -11.17 3.27 37.10
CA THR A 381 -10.70 4.66 36.93
C THR A 381 -11.52 5.47 35.93
N GLY A 382 -12.26 4.83 35.03
CA GLY A 382 -12.92 5.45 33.88
C GLY A 382 -11.96 5.95 32.79
N ASN A 383 -10.66 5.63 32.87
CA ASN A 383 -9.62 6.14 31.95
C ASN A 383 -8.46 5.14 31.80
N ILE A 384 -7.64 5.29 30.75
CA ILE A 384 -6.39 4.51 30.55
C ILE A 384 -5.24 5.49 30.43
N THR A 385 -4.29 5.47 31.36
CA THR A 385 -3.14 6.38 31.32
C THR A 385 -1.98 5.81 30.49
N GLY A 386 -1.01 6.65 30.14
CA GLY A 386 0.24 6.18 29.54
C GLY A 386 1.02 5.17 30.41
N GLU A 387 0.91 5.26 31.74
CA GLU A 387 1.50 4.27 32.66
C GLU A 387 0.78 2.92 32.56
N ASP A 388 -0.55 2.94 32.45
CA ASP A 388 -1.36 1.73 32.24
C ASP A 388 -1.05 1.09 30.89
N ALA A 389 -0.93 1.89 29.83
CA ALA A 389 -0.55 1.43 28.50
C ALA A 389 0.86 0.81 28.52
N PHE A 390 1.80 1.42 29.22
CA PHE A 390 3.14 0.86 29.41
C PHE A 390 3.11 -0.46 30.20
N LEU A 391 2.26 -0.59 31.21
CA LEU A 391 2.06 -1.84 31.95
C LEU A 391 1.49 -2.94 31.05
N LEU A 392 0.46 -2.63 30.26
CA LEU A 392 -0.17 -3.55 29.32
C LEU A 392 0.82 -4.03 28.25
N PHE A 393 1.67 -3.13 27.76
CA PHE A 393 2.75 -3.45 26.85
C PHE A 393 3.81 -4.36 27.47
N THR A 394 4.41 -3.94 28.58
CA THR A 394 5.57 -4.63 29.17
C THR A 394 5.21 -5.94 29.85
N SER A 395 4.08 -5.99 30.57
CA SER A 395 3.72 -7.14 31.41
C SER A 395 2.75 -8.10 30.74
N PHE A 396 1.94 -7.61 29.79
CA PHE A 396 0.92 -8.40 29.12
C PHE A 396 1.14 -8.52 27.61
N GLY A 397 2.14 -7.82 27.06
CA GLY A 397 2.48 -7.89 25.64
C GLY A 397 1.42 -7.28 24.72
N LEU A 398 0.56 -6.40 25.23
CA LEU A 398 -0.43 -5.70 24.42
C LEU A 398 0.24 -4.47 23.79
N PRO A 399 0.42 -4.41 22.45
CA PRO A 399 0.98 -3.25 21.78
C PRO A 399 0.27 -1.95 22.17
N LEU A 400 1.00 -0.83 22.19
CA LEU A 400 0.44 0.48 22.52
C LEU A 400 -0.70 0.84 21.57
N GLU A 401 -0.55 0.52 20.29
CA GLU A 401 -1.52 0.79 19.23
C GLU A 401 -2.83 0.05 19.48
N MET A 402 -2.77 -1.23 19.86
CA MET A 402 -3.96 -1.99 20.26
C MET A 402 -4.58 -1.44 21.55
N THR A 403 -3.77 -0.91 22.46
CA THR A 403 -4.28 -0.29 23.69
C THR A 403 -5.04 1.00 23.38
N ARG A 404 -4.55 1.79 22.40
CA ARG A 404 -5.23 2.99 21.89
C ARG A 404 -6.55 2.64 21.21
N GLU A 405 -6.57 1.62 20.35
CA GLU A 405 -7.81 1.14 19.71
C GLU A 405 -8.87 0.74 20.74
N LEU A 406 -8.50 -0.03 21.76
CA LEU A 406 -9.42 -0.42 22.84
C LEU A 406 -9.92 0.78 23.66
N ALA A 407 -9.09 1.82 23.83
CA ALA A 407 -9.48 3.03 24.53
C ALA A 407 -10.42 3.90 23.68
N GLU A 408 -10.16 4.03 22.38
CA GLU A 408 -11.02 4.73 21.43
C GLU A 408 -12.41 4.09 21.35
N GLU A 409 -12.50 2.75 21.36
CA GLU A 409 -13.77 2.01 21.45
C GLU A 409 -14.59 2.38 22.71
N LYS A 410 -13.92 2.84 23.77
CA LYS A 410 -14.54 3.30 25.03
C LYS A 410 -14.69 4.83 25.09
N GLY A 411 -14.34 5.55 24.02
CA GLY A 411 -14.39 7.01 23.94
C GLY A 411 -13.29 7.73 24.72
N ILE A 412 -12.10 7.13 24.82
CA ILE A 412 -10.96 7.62 25.61
C ILE A 412 -9.75 7.83 24.70
N GLU A 413 -8.99 8.89 24.95
CA GLU A 413 -7.67 9.13 24.35
C GLU A 413 -6.56 8.81 25.37
N ILE A 414 -5.46 8.19 24.92
CA ILE A 414 -4.28 7.84 25.73
C ILE A 414 -3.12 8.78 25.44
#